data_AF-A0A7U9T2N1-F1
#
_entry.id   AF-A0A7U9T2N1-F1
#
_cell.length_a   1.000
_cell.length_b   1.000
_cell.length_c   1.000
_cell.angle_alpha   90.00
_cell.angle_beta   90.00
_cell.angle_gamma   90.00
#
_symmetry.space_group_name_H-M   'P 1'
#
loop_
_entity.id
_entity.type
_entity.pdbx_description
1 polymer ?
#
loop_
_entity_poly.entity_id
_entity_poly.type
_entity_poly.pdbx_seq_one_letter_code
_entity_poly.pdbx_strand_id
1 'polypeptide(L)'
;MKNPIYPLAEMIYKKRKAANKADSDTKVLKRLSVLNPLGDIEKLYDSYQIKKTAAVLLIFVMGIVSVICSYLCSQREGRLTDGAQLFRNEWGAGDYKVILQAVTQEWSREIPFLVEERAFTENEKEQLLKRIYEDLPAVIKKENQDLDHVTGNLDLVSLVDGYPFRISWSCTDSGRIGQDGSVDRKGIRGEGMWEELTAKISGLGKEESFTYKVFLLPELSNEEEAFFEALKEELEAADSVGKSRKEITLPAGLDGRDIVWKEVKQNNTLFLLMLTLTGCVFVGRGMENDLERTIKEIVQNKNHQNTF
;
A
#
# COMPACT_ATOMS: atom_id res chain seq x y z
N MET A 1 -6.92 -40.96 21.63
CA MET A 1 -7.57 -41.49 20.42
C MET A 1 -6.88 -42.79 20.04
N LYS A 2 -7.59 -43.93 19.95
CA LYS A 2 -6.98 -45.22 19.60
C LYS A 2 -6.60 -45.19 18.12
N ASN A 3 -5.33 -45.49 17.80
CA ASN A 3 -4.85 -45.52 16.41
C ASN A 3 -5.67 -46.54 15.61
N PRO A 4 -6.34 -46.17 14.51
CA PRO A 4 -7.26 -47.06 13.78
C PRO A 4 -6.56 -48.29 13.17
N ILE A 5 -5.23 -48.26 13.05
CA ILE A 5 -4.40 -49.34 12.51
C ILE A 5 -4.05 -50.37 13.60
N TYR A 6 -4.22 -50.03 14.87
CA TYR A 6 -3.83 -50.86 16.02
C TYR A 6 -4.54 -52.23 16.06
N PRO A 7 -5.86 -52.35 15.82
CA PRO A 7 -6.53 -53.66 15.80
C PRO A 7 -6.03 -54.57 14.67
N LEU A 8 -5.68 -53.99 13.52
CA LEU A 8 -5.13 -54.72 12.38
C LEU A 8 -3.70 -55.21 12.67
N ALA A 9 -2.88 -54.34 13.25
CA ALA A 9 -1.53 -54.67 13.71
C ALA A 9 -1.54 -55.79 14.77
N GLU A 10 -2.49 -55.73 15.71
CA GLU A 10 -2.69 -56.76 16.73
C GLU A 10 -3.08 -58.11 16.12
N MET A 11 -4.00 -58.12 15.15
CA MET A 11 -4.39 -59.34 14.42
C MET A 11 -3.21 -59.96 13.66
N ILE A 12 -2.43 -59.13 12.96
CA ILE A 12 -1.25 -59.57 12.19
C ILE A 12 -0.18 -60.14 13.13
N TYR A 13 0.08 -59.44 14.24
CA TYR A 13 1.02 -59.88 15.26
C TYR A 13 0.60 -61.22 15.89
N LYS A 14 -0.67 -61.35 16.30
CA LYS A 14 -1.22 -62.59 16.86
C LYS A 14 -1.13 -63.77 15.90
N LYS A 15 -1.46 -63.57 14.61
CA LYS A 15 -1.30 -64.60 13.57
C LYS A 15 0.17 -65.00 13.39
N ARG A 16 1.09 -64.04 13.36
CA ARG A 16 2.54 -64.31 13.23
C ARG A 16 3.09 -65.04 14.45
N LYS A 17 2.71 -64.65 15.67
CA LYS A 17 3.10 -65.28 16.93
C LYS A 17 2.55 -66.71 17.04
N ALA A 18 1.33 -66.96 16.56
CA ALA A 18 0.73 -68.30 16.52
C ALA A 18 1.43 -69.23 15.50
N ALA A 19 1.89 -68.68 14.37
CA ALA A 19 2.58 -69.43 13.33
C ALA A 19 4.05 -69.73 13.65
N ASN A 20 4.74 -68.85 14.40
CA ASN A 20 6.15 -68.99 14.76
C ASN A 20 6.38 -68.63 16.23
N LYS A 21 6.23 -69.61 17.13
CA LYS A 21 6.30 -69.42 18.59
C LYS A 21 7.72 -69.17 19.12
N ALA A 22 8.76 -69.42 18.32
CA ALA A 22 10.17 -69.44 18.75
C ALA A 22 10.99 -68.17 18.41
N ASP A 23 10.44 -67.20 17.66
CA ASP A 23 11.18 -66.03 17.17
C ASP A 23 11.03 -64.81 18.11
N SER A 24 11.18 -65.03 19.42
CA SER A 24 11.17 -63.95 20.41
C SER A 24 12.58 -63.39 20.56
N ASP A 25 12.82 -62.21 19.98
CA ASP A 25 14.12 -61.54 19.98
C ASP A 25 14.65 -61.33 21.42
N THR A 26 15.56 -62.22 21.84
CA THR A 26 16.01 -62.37 23.23
C THR A 26 16.72 -61.11 23.73
N LYS A 27 17.26 -60.29 22.82
CA LYS A 27 17.89 -59.00 23.14
C LYS A 27 16.86 -57.93 23.52
N VAL A 28 15.70 -57.90 22.86
CA VAL A 28 14.61 -56.97 23.15
C VAL A 28 13.96 -57.32 24.49
N LEU A 29 13.75 -58.62 24.74
CA LEU A 29 13.24 -59.12 26.02
C LEU A 29 14.15 -58.75 27.20
N LYS A 30 15.46 -58.97 27.08
CA LYS A 30 16.44 -58.58 28.12
C LYS A 30 16.46 -57.07 28.39
N ARG A 31 16.25 -56.23 27.37
CA ARG A 31 16.17 -54.77 27.55
C ARG A 31 14.88 -54.35 28.26
N LEU A 32 13.75 -54.97 27.91
CA LEU A 32 12.47 -54.70 28.56
C LEU A 32 12.44 -55.18 30.03
N SER A 33 13.10 -56.31 30.34
CA SER A 33 13.19 -56.81 31.72
C SER A 33 14.01 -55.91 32.64
N VAL A 34 15.03 -55.23 32.11
CA VAL A 34 15.83 -54.23 32.86
C VAL A 34 15.03 -52.95 33.09
N LEU A 35 14.20 -52.54 32.12
CA LEU A 35 13.40 -51.32 32.19
C LEU A 35 12.19 -51.42 33.14
N ASN A 36 11.63 -52.62 33.35
CA ASN A 36 10.51 -52.80 34.28
C ASN A 36 10.51 -54.21 34.93
N PRO A 37 11.28 -54.41 36.02
CA PRO A 37 11.49 -55.73 36.62
C PRO A 37 10.27 -56.31 37.37
N LEU A 38 9.21 -55.53 37.60
CA LEU A 38 8.01 -55.95 38.34
C LEU A 38 6.80 -56.25 37.44
N GLY A 39 6.92 -56.04 36.12
CA GLY A 39 5.84 -56.24 35.16
C GLY A 39 5.89 -57.59 34.44
N ASP A 40 4.76 -58.02 33.90
CA ASP A 40 4.67 -59.18 32.99
C ASP A 40 5.39 -58.87 31.66
N ILE A 41 6.64 -59.34 31.54
CA ILE A 41 7.56 -59.03 30.43
C ILE A 41 7.01 -59.51 29.09
N GLU A 42 6.24 -60.62 29.07
CA GLU A 42 5.62 -61.13 27.84
C GLU A 42 4.54 -60.18 27.32
N LYS A 43 3.68 -59.65 28.20
CA LYS A 43 2.66 -58.66 27.82
C LYS A 43 3.29 -57.35 27.36
N LEU A 44 4.38 -56.93 28.00
CA LEU A 44 5.14 -55.74 27.59
C LEU A 44 5.76 -55.94 26.19
N TYR A 45 6.35 -57.10 25.92
CA TYR A 45 6.90 -57.45 24.61
C TYR A 45 5.83 -57.48 23.52
N ASP A 46 4.68 -58.11 23.78
CA ASP A 46 3.54 -58.15 22.86
C ASP A 46 3.06 -56.73 22.54
N SER A 47 2.89 -55.89 23.58
CA SER A 47 2.47 -54.49 23.40
C SER A 47 3.47 -53.68 22.57
N TYR A 48 4.77 -53.93 22.72
CA TYR A 48 5.83 -53.28 21.95
C TYR A 48 5.82 -53.72 20.48
N GLN A 49 5.69 -55.02 20.21
CA GLN A 49 5.64 -55.52 18.83
C GLN A 49 4.36 -55.09 18.10
N ILE A 50 3.23 -55.00 18.79
CA ILE A 50 1.99 -54.45 18.23
C ILE A 50 2.18 -52.96 17.89
N LYS A 51 2.80 -52.17 18.77
CA LYS A 51 3.12 -50.76 18.47
C LYS A 51 4.09 -50.62 17.29
N LYS A 52 5.11 -51.46 17.22
CA LYS A 52 6.10 -51.47 16.11
C LYS A 52 5.42 -51.82 14.78
N THR A 53 4.63 -52.89 14.74
CA THR A 53 3.90 -53.29 13.53
C THR A 53 2.85 -52.26 13.12
N ALA A 54 2.15 -51.64 14.06
CA ALA A 54 1.24 -50.53 13.79
C ALA A 54 1.96 -49.33 13.18
N ALA A 55 3.15 -48.97 13.67
CA ALA A 55 3.95 -47.88 13.11
C ALA A 55 4.42 -48.17 11.68
N VAL A 56 4.88 -49.40 11.41
CA VAL A 56 5.28 -49.84 10.05
C VAL A 56 4.10 -49.81 9.08
N LEU A 57 2.93 -50.32 9.50
CA LEU A 57 1.71 -50.28 8.69
C LEU A 57 1.25 -48.85 8.40
N LEU A 58 1.38 -47.93 9.37
CA LEU A 58 1.03 -46.52 9.17
C LEU A 58 1.92 -45.88 8.10
N ILE A 59 3.24 -46.13 8.16
CA ILE A 59 4.18 -45.67 7.11
C ILE A 59 3.82 -46.25 5.74
N PHE A 60 3.46 -47.54 5.69
CA PHE A 60 3.05 -48.19 4.44
C PHE A 60 1.77 -47.59 3.86
N VAL A 61 0.75 -47.34 4.69
CA VAL A 61 -0.50 -46.69 4.27
C VAL A 61 -0.25 -45.27 3.78
N MET A 62 0.58 -44.49 4.48
CA MET A 62 0.97 -43.16 4.02
C MET A 62 1.67 -43.20 2.67
N GLY A 63 2.54 -44.20 2.43
CA GLY A 63 3.17 -44.42 1.14
C GLY A 63 2.15 -44.69 0.02
N ILE A 64 1.18 -45.57 0.27
CA ILE A 64 0.11 -45.87 -0.70
C ILE A 64 -0.71 -44.61 -0.99
N VAL A 65 -1.12 -43.87 0.04
CA VAL A 65 -1.89 -42.62 -0.11
C VAL A 65 -1.08 -41.61 -0.92
N SER A 66 0.23 -41.47 -0.67
CA SER A 66 1.10 -40.57 -1.44
C SER A 66 1.16 -40.96 -2.93
N VAL A 67 1.24 -42.25 -3.25
CA VAL A 67 1.24 -42.73 -4.64
C VAL A 67 -0.09 -42.45 -5.31
N ILE A 68 -1.21 -42.71 -4.63
CA ILE A 68 -2.55 -42.45 -5.15
C ILE A 68 -2.77 -40.95 -5.36
N CYS A 69 -2.40 -40.11 -4.40
CA CYS A 69 -2.49 -38.66 -4.52
C CYS A 69 -1.66 -38.15 -5.70
N SER A 70 -0.42 -38.63 -5.86
CA SER A 70 0.43 -38.25 -6.99
C SER A 70 -0.20 -38.64 -8.34
N TYR A 71 -0.76 -39.85 -8.43
CA TYR A 71 -1.46 -40.31 -9.64
C TYR A 71 -2.69 -39.47 -9.96
N LEU A 72 -3.52 -39.15 -8.96
CA LEU A 72 -4.71 -38.32 -9.13
C LEU A 72 -4.39 -36.86 -9.49
N CYS A 73 -3.32 -36.30 -8.92
CA CYS A 73 -2.85 -34.96 -9.29
C CYS A 73 -2.30 -34.93 -10.73
N SER A 74 -1.52 -35.95 -11.12
CA SER A 74 -0.98 -36.06 -12.48
C SER A 74 -2.07 -36.17 -13.55
N GLN A 75 -3.19 -36.87 -13.26
CA GLN A 75 -4.30 -37.00 -14.19
C GLN A 75 -5.05 -35.68 -14.47
N ARG A 76 -4.97 -34.70 -13.56
CA ARG A 76 -5.63 -33.39 -13.71
C ARG A 76 -4.82 -32.37 -14.50
N GLU A 77 -3.56 -32.64 -14.80
CA GLU A 77 -2.66 -31.69 -15.49
C GLU A 77 -2.71 -31.80 -17.02
N GLY A 78 -3.53 -32.70 -17.57
CA GLY A 78 -3.76 -32.79 -19.00
C GLY A 78 -4.41 -31.51 -19.53
N ARG A 79 -3.60 -30.55 -20.03
CA ARG A 79 -4.10 -29.35 -20.73
C ARG A 79 -4.70 -29.68 -22.10
N LEU A 80 -4.45 -30.89 -22.60
CA LEU A 80 -5.05 -31.43 -23.82
C LEU A 80 -6.41 -32.05 -23.48
N THR A 81 -7.47 -31.43 -23.98
CA THR A 81 -8.85 -31.89 -23.84
C THR A 81 -9.28 -32.63 -25.11
N ASP A 82 -10.00 -33.74 -24.94
CA ASP A 82 -10.49 -34.65 -26.00
C ASP A 82 -9.43 -35.07 -27.04
N GLY A 83 -8.15 -35.04 -26.66
CA GLY A 83 -7.02 -35.42 -27.53
C GLY A 83 -6.74 -34.47 -28.69
N ALA A 84 -7.46 -33.34 -28.80
CA ALA A 84 -7.35 -32.44 -29.96
C ALA A 84 -7.34 -30.94 -29.63
N GLN A 85 -7.66 -30.54 -28.39
CA GLN A 85 -7.81 -29.13 -28.04
C GLN A 85 -6.92 -28.72 -26.87
N LEU A 86 -6.20 -27.61 -27.05
CA LEU A 86 -5.43 -26.93 -26.01
C LEU A 86 -6.04 -25.56 -25.76
N PHE A 87 -6.28 -25.22 -24.50
CA PHE A 87 -6.70 -23.87 -24.12
C PHE A 87 -5.49 -22.97 -23.97
N ARG A 88 -5.51 -21.82 -24.63
CA ARG A 88 -4.54 -20.76 -24.39
C ARG A 88 -4.78 -20.16 -23.01
N ASN A 89 -3.70 -19.71 -22.37
CA ASN A 89 -3.84 -18.89 -21.18
C ASN A 89 -4.50 -17.56 -21.54
N GLU A 90 -5.26 -17.00 -20.60
CA GLU A 90 -5.75 -15.62 -20.71
C GLU A 90 -4.59 -14.63 -20.59
N TRP A 91 -4.85 -13.39 -21.01
CA TRP A 91 -3.86 -12.32 -20.99
C TRP A 91 -3.23 -12.14 -19.59
N GLY A 92 -1.90 -11.99 -19.57
CA GLY A 92 -1.13 -11.72 -18.35
C GLY A 92 -0.72 -12.96 -17.56
N ALA A 93 -1.22 -14.14 -17.92
CA ALA A 93 -0.80 -15.42 -17.33
C ALA A 93 0.43 -16.03 -18.04
N GLY A 94 0.86 -15.45 -19.16
CA GLY A 94 2.06 -15.83 -19.91
C GLY A 94 1.91 -17.12 -20.71
N ASP A 95 2.95 -17.45 -21.46
CA ASP A 95 2.98 -18.64 -22.32
C ASP A 95 3.23 -19.92 -21.51
N TYR A 96 2.86 -21.07 -22.08
CA TYR A 96 3.20 -22.36 -21.48
C TYR A 96 3.70 -23.37 -22.49
N LYS A 97 4.57 -24.26 -22.01
CA LYS A 97 5.10 -25.37 -22.79
C LYS A 97 4.34 -26.65 -22.47
N VAL A 98 3.95 -27.38 -23.50
CA VAL A 98 3.37 -28.71 -23.40
C VAL A 98 4.13 -29.66 -24.31
N ILE A 99 4.28 -30.91 -23.88
CA ILE A 99 4.86 -31.97 -24.72
C ILE A 99 3.69 -32.80 -25.24
N LEU A 100 3.48 -32.79 -26.55
CA LEU A 100 2.42 -33.53 -27.22
C LEU A 100 2.98 -34.81 -27.81
N GLN A 101 2.28 -35.93 -27.64
CA GLN A 101 2.63 -37.17 -28.31
C GLN A 101 1.79 -37.31 -29.59
N ALA A 102 2.43 -37.19 -30.74
CA ALA A 102 1.80 -37.44 -32.03
C ALA A 102 2.00 -38.92 -32.40
N VAL A 103 0.90 -39.68 -32.51
CA VAL A 103 0.90 -41.10 -32.88
C VAL A 103 0.15 -41.29 -34.20
N THR A 104 0.82 -41.92 -35.16
CA THR A 104 0.24 -42.43 -36.41
C THR A 104 0.25 -43.96 -36.39
N GLN A 105 -0.21 -44.60 -37.47
CA GLN A 105 -0.16 -46.07 -37.58
C GLN A 105 1.28 -46.62 -37.58
N GLU A 106 2.27 -45.81 -37.99
CA GLU A 106 3.66 -46.25 -38.19
C GLU A 106 4.65 -45.56 -37.25
N TRP A 107 4.32 -44.37 -36.72
CA TRP A 107 5.26 -43.55 -35.95
C TRP A 107 4.63 -42.97 -34.70
N SER A 108 5.43 -42.86 -33.64
CA SER A 108 5.07 -42.14 -32.42
C SER A 108 6.22 -41.19 -32.09
N ARG A 109 5.93 -39.90 -31.91
CA ARG A 109 6.95 -38.90 -31.56
C ARG A 109 6.41 -37.85 -30.58
N GLU A 110 7.24 -37.49 -29.62
CA GLU A 110 7.00 -36.36 -28.72
C GLU A 110 7.42 -35.04 -29.40
N ILE A 111 6.55 -34.05 -29.33
CA ILE A 111 6.72 -32.72 -29.90
C ILE A 111 6.54 -31.70 -28.77
N PRO A 112 7.61 -30.99 -28.36
CA PRO A 112 7.45 -29.85 -27.48
C PRO A 112 6.77 -28.71 -28.26
N PHE A 113 5.68 -28.19 -27.71
CA PHE A 113 4.91 -27.11 -28.30
C PHE A 113 4.76 -25.98 -27.29
N LEU A 114 5.07 -24.75 -27.73
CA LEU A 114 4.85 -23.54 -26.95
C LEU A 114 3.48 -22.99 -27.33
N VAL A 115 2.56 -23.01 -26.37
CA VAL A 115 1.25 -22.38 -26.52
C VAL A 115 1.39 -20.95 -26.01
N GLU A 116 1.40 -20.01 -26.95
CA GLU A 116 1.39 -18.58 -26.62
C GLU A 116 0.04 -18.19 -26.00
N GLU A 117 0.07 -17.15 -25.17
CA GLU A 117 -1.14 -16.56 -24.61
C GLU A 117 -2.16 -16.14 -25.69
N ARG A 118 -3.41 -15.94 -25.28
CA ARG A 118 -4.46 -15.47 -26.18
C ARG A 118 -4.20 -14.00 -26.55
N ALA A 119 -4.10 -13.73 -27.85
CA ALA A 119 -4.08 -12.36 -28.36
C ALA A 119 -5.51 -11.78 -28.40
N PHE A 120 -5.64 -10.49 -28.06
CA PHE A 120 -6.89 -9.76 -28.22
C PHE A 120 -7.23 -9.55 -29.70
N THR A 121 -8.51 -9.75 -30.03
CA THR A 121 -9.02 -9.35 -31.34
C THR A 121 -9.13 -7.83 -31.46
N GLU A 122 -9.16 -7.29 -32.68
CA GLU A 122 -9.27 -5.83 -32.88
C GLU A 122 -10.54 -5.23 -32.25
N ASN A 123 -11.66 -5.93 -32.35
CA ASN A 123 -12.93 -5.52 -31.71
C ASN A 123 -12.83 -5.51 -30.17
N GLU A 124 -12.15 -6.49 -29.57
CA GLU A 124 -11.93 -6.49 -28.11
C GLU A 124 -11.03 -5.33 -27.68
N LYS A 125 -9.98 -5.02 -28.45
CA LYS A 125 -9.12 -3.86 -28.18
C LYS A 125 -9.92 -2.56 -28.20
N GLU A 126 -10.78 -2.36 -29.20
CA GLU A 126 -11.66 -1.19 -29.30
C GLU A 126 -12.66 -1.11 -28.15
N GLN A 127 -13.24 -2.24 -27.74
CA GLN A 127 -14.12 -2.28 -26.57
C GLN A 127 -13.38 -1.93 -25.28
N LEU A 128 -12.15 -2.42 -25.10
CA LEU A 128 -11.32 -2.09 -23.94
C LEU A 128 -10.94 -0.59 -23.94
N LEU A 129 -10.61 -0.02 -25.10
CA LEU A 129 -10.31 1.41 -25.27
C LEU A 129 -11.52 2.29 -24.93
N LYS A 130 -12.72 1.88 -25.36
CA LYS A 130 -13.95 2.59 -25.02
C LYS A 130 -14.26 2.51 -23.51
N ARG A 131 -14.10 1.33 -22.91
CA ARG A 131 -14.36 1.15 -21.48
C ARG A 131 -13.38 1.93 -20.61
N ILE A 132 -12.08 1.89 -20.93
CA ILE A 132 -11.09 2.67 -20.16
C ILE A 132 -11.36 4.17 -20.28
N TYR A 133 -11.84 4.65 -21.44
CA TYR A 133 -12.27 6.05 -21.60
C TYR A 133 -13.44 6.43 -20.67
N GLU A 134 -14.42 5.55 -20.52
CA GLU A 134 -15.58 5.75 -19.62
C GLU A 134 -15.20 5.65 -18.14
N ASP A 135 -14.26 4.77 -17.79
CA ASP A 135 -13.84 4.51 -16.40
C ASP A 135 -12.80 5.52 -15.89
N LEU A 136 -11.97 6.09 -16.77
CA LEU A 136 -10.86 6.98 -16.39
C LEU A 136 -11.29 8.15 -15.49
N PRO A 137 -12.38 8.89 -15.80
CA PRO A 137 -12.87 9.99 -14.96
C PRO A 137 -13.09 9.60 -13.50
N ALA A 138 -13.54 8.38 -13.24
CA ALA A 138 -13.80 7.89 -11.88
C ALA A 138 -12.51 7.61 -11.10
N VAL A 139 -11.42 7.28 -11.80
CA VAL A 139 -10.09 7.04 -11.21
C VAL A 139 -9.39 8.38 -10.97
N ILE A 140 -9.34 9.25 -11.98
CA ILE A 140 -8.53 10.47 -11.92
C ILE A 140 -9.05 11.54 -10.97
N LYS A 141 -10.35 11.56 -10.69
CA LYS A 141 -10.95 12.55 -9.78
C LYS A 141 -10.38 12.48 -8.37
N LYS A 142 -9.86 11.32 -7.94
CA LYS A 142 -9.31 11.10 -6.60
C LYS A 142 -10.34 11.45 -5.49
N GLU A 143 -10.08 12.47 -4.70
CA GLU A 143 -10.93 12.96 -3.60
C GLU A 143 -11.92 14.06 -4.06
N ASN A 144 -11.83 14.50 -5.32
CA ASN A 144 -12.76 15.48 -5.88
C ASN A 144 -14.10 14.80 -6.21
N GLN A 145 -15.17 15.60 -6.23
CA GLN A 145 -16.51 15.11 -6.54
C GLN A 145 -16.56 14.51 -7.95
N ASP A 146 -16.07 15.27 -8.93
CA ASP A 146 -15.96 14.95 -10.35
C ASP A 146 -14.89 15.85 -11.01
N LEU A 147 -14.73 15.73 -12.32
CA LEU A 147 -13.78 16.55 -13.09
C LEU A 147 -14.24 18.00 -13.30
N ASP A 148 -15.52 18.29 -13.07
CA ASP A 148 -16.09 19.63 -13.20
C ASP A 148 -16.05 20.41 -11.87
N HIS A 149 -15.62 19.77 -10.77
CA HIS A 149 -15.54 20.36 -9.44
C HIS A 149 -14.20 20.02 -8.77
N VAL A 150 -13.09 20.38 -9.41
CA VAL A 150 -11.75 20.07 -8.89
C VAL A 150 -11.29 21.12 -7.88
N THR A 151 -11.22 20.71 -6.62
CA THR A 151 -10.74 21.52 -5.48
C THR A 151 -9.38 21.06 -4.96
N GLY A 152 -8.84 19.96 -5.47
CA GLY A 152 -7.58 19.39 -5.02
C GLY A 152 -6.82 18.69 -6.14
N ASN A 153 -5.78 17.95 -5.76
CA ASN A 153 -4.96 17.21 -6.71
C ASN A 153 -5.75 16.09 -7.40
N LEU A 154 -5.39 15.81 -8.64
CA LEU A 154 -5.89 14.68 -9.43
C LEU A 154 -4.99 13.46 -9.25
N ASP A 155 -5.50 12.27 -9.59
CA ASP A 155 -4.71 11.04 -9.60
C ASP A 155 -4.40 10.61 -11.05
N LEU A 156 -3.25 11.04 -11.55
CA LEU A 156 -2.80 10.76 -12.91
C LEU A 156 -2.09 9.40 -13.00
N VAL A 157 -2.86 8.32 -12.85
CA VAL A 157 -2.33 6.95 -12.87
C VAL A 157 -1.70 6.58 -14.21
N SER A 158 -0.60 5.82 -14.18
CA SER A 158 0.03 5.29 -15.41
C SER A 158 -0.49 3.91 -15.82
N LEU A 159 -1.19 3.23 -14.92
CA LEU A 159 -1.75 1.89 -15.10
C LEU A 159 -3.10 1.84 -14.36
N VAL A 160 -4.09 1.18 -14.96
CA VAL A 160 -5.40 0.94 -14.35
C VAL A 160 -5.59 -0.56 -14.26
N ASP A 161 -5.93 -1.05 -13.06
CA ASP A 161 -6.18 -2.47 -12.84
C ASP A 161 -7.29 -2.99 -13.76
N GLY A 162 -7.05 -4.14 -14.38
CA GLY A 162 -7.98 -4.75 -15.34
C GLY A 162 -7.81 -4.30 -16.78
N TYR A 163 -6.89 -3.36 -17.07
CA TYR A 163 -6.62 -2.89 -18.42
C TYR A 163 -5.19 -3.18 -18.90
N PRO A 164 -5.01 -3.71 -20.13
CA PRO A 164 -3.70 -4.04 -20.70
C PRO A 164 -3.00 -2.82 -21.33
N PHE A 165 -3.20 -1.63 -20.77
CA PHE A 165 -2.71 -0.38 -21.34
C PHE A 165 -1.87 0.43 -20.35
N ARG A 166 -0.89 1.14 -20.89
CA ARG A 166 -0.13 2.17 -20.19
C ARG A 166 -0.68 3.53 -20.56
N ILE A 167 -0.83 4.39 -19.57
CA ILE A 167 -1.32 5.75 -19.74
C ILE A 167 -0.15 6.71 -19.48
N SER A 168 -0.03 7.71 -20.34
CA SER A 168 0.86 8.85 -20.15
C SER A 168 0.06 10.14 -20.30
N TRP A 169 0.36 11.13 -19.49
CA TRP A 169 -0.44 12.34 -19.37
C TRP A 169 0.27 13.53 -19.98
N SER A 170 -0.49 14.37 -20.67
CA SER A 170 -0.06 15.69 -21.12
C SER A 170 -1.13 16.71 -20.75
N CYS A 171 -0.74 17.76 -20.04
CA CYS A 171 -1.60 18.86 -19.63
C CYS A 171 -1.47 20.04 -20.60
N THR A 172 -2.44 20.95 -20.55
CA THR A 172 -2.39 22.22 -21.28
C THR A 172 -1.21 23.09 -20.84
N ASP A 173 -0.72 23.96 -21.72
CA ASP A 173 0.42 24.88 -21.49
C ASP A 173 0.22 25.89 -20.34
N SER A 174 -0.95 25.93 -19.69
CA SER A 174 -1.22 26.77 -18.51
C SER A 174 -0.28 26.46 -17.34
N GLY A 175 0.28 25.24 -17.30
CA GLY A 175 1.19 24.78 -16.25
C GLY A 175 0.51 24.58 -14.88
N ARG A 176 -0.83 24.68 -14.81
CA ARG A 176 -1.58 24.56 -13.56
C ARG A 176 -1.75 23.12 -13.09
N ILE A 177 -1.76 22.16 -14.01
CA ILE A 177 -1.83 20.74 -13.68
C ILE A 177 -0.47 20.13 -13.96
N GLY A 178 0.23 19.71 -12.91
CA GLY A 178 1.50 18.99 -13.00
C GLY A 178 1.33 17.57 -13.58
N GLN A 179 2.42 17.01 -14.11
CA GLN A 179 2.43 15.62 -14.61
C GLN A 179 2.17 14.57 -13.50
N ASP A 180 2.39 14.96 -12.24
CA ASP A 180 2.11 14.16 -11.04
C ASP A 180 0.67 14.31 -10.54
N GLY A 181 -0.16 15.10 -11.23
CA GLY A 181 -1.53 15.40 -10.82
C GLY A 181 -1.65 16.50 -9.77
N SER A 182 -0.56 17.20 -9.45
CA SER A 182 -0.63 18.41 -8.62
C SER A 182 -1.42 19.51 -9.33
N VAL A 183 -2.32 20.19 -8.63
CA VAL A 183 -3.15 21.25 -9.21
C VAL A 183 -2.87 22.57 -8.51
N ASP A 184 -2.36 23.56 -9.25
CA ASP A 184 -2.14 24.94 -8.80
C ASP A 184 -3.36 25.82 -9.11
N ARG A 185 -4.14 26.06 -8.06
CA ARG A 185 -5.36 26.88 -8.10
C ARG A 185 -5.10 28.35 -7.69
N LYS A 186 -3.85 28.74 -7.45
CA LYS A 186 -3.51 30.10 -7.03
C LYS A 186 -3.87 31.12 -8.11
N GLY A 187 -4.51 32.20 -7.67
CA GLY A 187 -4.91 33.31 -8.53
C GLY A 187 -6.10 33.02 -9.45
N ILE A 188 -6.74 31.85 -9.34
CA ILE A 188 -8.02 31.59 -10.00
C ILE A 188 -9.10 32.37 -9.25
N ARG A 189 -9.77 33.32 -9.93
CA ARG A 189 -10.81 34.20 -9.40
C ARG A 189 -12.12 34.01 -10.17
N GLY A 190 -13.23 34.43 -9.58
CA GLY A 190 -14.53 34.41 -10.25
C GLY A 190 -15.08 33.00 -10.41
N GLU A 191 -15.54 32.64 -11.62
CA GLU A 191 -16.28 31.41 -11.88
C GLU A 191 -15.42 30.14 -11.88
N GLY A 192 -14.09 30.24 -12.00
CA GLY A 192 -13.17 29.09 -12.14
C GLY A 192 -12.47 29.05 -13.50
N MET A 193 -11.79 27.94 -13.82
CA MET A 193 -11.03 27.81 -15.07
C MET A 193 -11.12 26.40 -15.66
N TRP A 194 -11.40 26.31 -16.96
CA TRP A 194 -11.33 25.05 -17.70
C TRP A 194 -9.91 24.77 -18.17
N GLU A 195 -9.47 23.53 -17.97
CA GLU A 195 -8.20 22.98 -18.42
C GLU A 195 -8.44 21.70 -19.22
N GLU A 196 -7.60 21.44 -20.22
CA GLU A 196 -7.63 20.19 -20.98
C GLU A 196 -6.52 19.25 -20.51
N LEU A 197 -6.92 18.02 -20.21
CA LEU A 197 -6.06 16.94 -19.79
C LEU A 197 -6.10 15.83 -20.84
N THR A 198 -4.97 15.55 -21.48
CA THR A 198 -4.89 14.52 -22.52
C THR A 198 -4.17 13.28 -22.00
N ALA A 199 -4.88 12.14 -22.01
CA ALA A 199 -4.37 10.82 -21.72
C ALA A 199 -3.96 10.11 -23.02
N LYS A 200 -2.67 9.82 -23.17
CA LYS A 200 -2.15 8.99 -24.25
C LYS A 200 -2.05 7.55 -23.76
N ILE A 201 -2.87 6.69 -24.35
CA ILE A 201 -2.97 5.27 -24.03
C ILE A 201 -2.14 4.50 -25.05
N SER A 202 -1.20 3.70 -24.57
CA SER A 202 -0.37 2.80 -25.39
C SER A 202 -0.42 1.37 -24.88
N GLY A 203 -0.63 0.42 -25.78
CA GLY A 203 -0.67 -1.00 -25.46
C GLY A 203 -1.30 -1.83 -26.58
N LEU A 204 -0.99 -3.13 -26.60
CA LEU A 204 -1.49 -4.07 -27.63
C LEU A 204 -1.22 -3.63 -29.08
N GLY A 205 -0.15 -2.87 -29.30
CA GLY A 205 0.23 -2.32 -30.61
C GLY A 205 -0.64 -1.14 -31.09
N LYS A 206 -1.49 -0.58 -30.23
CA LYS A 206 -2.27 0.64 -30.50
C LYS A 206 -1.77 1.80 -29.64
N GLU A 207 -1.86 2.99 -30.21
CA GLU A 207 -1.70 4.26 -29.52
C GLU A 207 -2.93 5.12 -29.81
N GLU A 208 -3.60 5.57 -28.75
CA GLU A 208 -4.77 6.43 -28.86
C GLU A 208 -4.68 7.54 -27.81
N SER A 209 -5.27 8.70 -28.08
CA SER A 209 -5.24 9.84 -27.17
C SER A 209 -6.66 10.30 -26.87
N PHE A 210 -6.98 10.43 -25.59
CA PHE A 210 -8.25 10.91 -25.10
C PHE A 210 -8.07 12.23 -24.37
N THR A 211 -8.91 13.21 -24.68
CA THR A 211 -8.90 14.51 -24.02
C THR A 211 -10.10 14.63 -23.09
N TYR A 212 -9.83 14.99 -21.85
CA TYR A 212 -10.81 15.27 -20.81
C TYR A 212 -10.77 16.75 -20.46
N LYS A 213 -11.94 17.34 -20.24
CA LYS A 213 -12.06 18.69 -19.72
C LYS A 213 -12.14 18.63 -18.20
N VAL A 214 -11.39 19.50 -17.55
CA VAL A 214 -11.31 19.60 -16.10
C VAL A 214 -11.60 21.03 -15.70
N PHE A 215 -12.49 21.23 -14.73
CA PHE A 215 -12.81 22.54 -14.20
C PHE A 215 -12.18 22.73 -12.83
N LEU A 216 -11.26 23.69 -12.75
CA LEU A 216 -10.58 24.07 -11.53
C LEU A 216 -11.41 25.13 -10.80
N LEU A 217 -11.92 24.74 -9.63
CA LEU A 217 -12.62 25.67 -8.76
C LEU A 217 -11.62 26.60 -8.07
N PRO A 218 -11.97 27.88 -7.86
CA PRO A 218 -11.13 28.82 -7.13
C PRO A 218 -10.75 28.29 -5.74
N GLU A 219 -9.60 28.74 -5.23
CA GLU A 219 -8.91 28.12 -4.09
C GLU A 219 -9.80 27.95 -2.86
N LEU A 220 -10.70 28.90 -2.61
CA LEU A 220 -12.00 28.77 -1.94
C LEU A 220 -12.73 30.11 -2.04
N SER A 221 -13.97 30.10 -2.52
CA SER A 221 -14.97 31.11 -2.13
C SER A 221 -15.43 30.74 -0.72
N ASN A 222 -14.67 31.08 0.31
CA ASN A 222 -15.28 31.15 1.64
C ASN A 222 -16.24 32.34 1.57
N GLU A 223 -17.54 32.11 1.79
CA GLU A 223 -18.55 33.17 1.82
C GLU A 223 -18.09 34.36 2.70
N GLU A 224 -17.29 34.05 3.72
CA GLU A 224 -16.56 34.98 4.57
C GLU A 224 -15.56 35.87 3.80
N GLU A 225 -14.72 35.31 2.94
CA GLU A 225 -13.66 36.05 2.23
C GLU A 225 -14.25 36.92 1.10
N ALA A 226 -15.27 36.42 0.40
CA ALA A 226 -16.05 37.23 -0.55
C ALA A 226 -16.78 38.39 0.16
N PHE A 227 -17.36 38.12 1.33
CA PHE A 227 -18.00 39.14 2.16
C PHE A 227 -16.99 40.18 2.65
N PHE A 228 -15.81 39.77 3.10
CA PHE A 228 -14.78 40.71 3.57
C PHE A 228 -14.13 41.51 2.44
N GLU A 229 -14.00 40.96 1.22
CA GLU A 229 -13.53 41.72 0.06
C GLU A 229 -14.57 42.74 -0.40
N ALA A 230 -15.86 42.36 -0.48
CA ALA A 230 -16.94 43.29 -0.77
C ALA A 230 -17.06 44.39 0.32
N LEU A 231 -16.87 44.01 1.59
CA LEU A 231 -16.83 44.96 2.70
C LEU A 231 -15.65 45.94 2.57
N LYS A 232 -14.49 45.46 2.11
CA LYS A 232 -13.31 46.29 1.88
C LYS A 232 -13.54 47.26 0.72
N GLU A 233 -14.12 46.81 -0.39
CA GLU A 233 -14.50 47.69 -1.51
C GLU A 233 -15.50 48.77 -1.06
N GLU A 234 -16.50 48.42 -0.26
CA GLU A 234 -17.47 49.38 0.29
C GLU A 234 -16.81 50.38 1.25
N LEU A 235 -15.85 49.93 2.07
CA LEU A 235 -15.05 50.82 2.94
C LEU A 235 -14.20 51.79 2.13
N GLU A 236 -13.53 51.31 1.07
CA GLU A 236 -12.72 52.14 0.17
C GLU A 236 -13.62 53.14 -0.59
N ALA A 237 -14.81 52.71 -1.01
CA ALA A 237 -15.81 53.59 -1.63
C ALA A 237 -16.29 54.67 -0.64
N ALA A 238 -16.64 54.29 0.59
CA ALA A 238 -17.08 55.20 1.63
C ALA A 238 -16.00 56.23 2.02
N ASP A 239 -14.73 55.81 2.09
CA ASP A 239 -13.60 56.72 2.30
C ASP A 239 -13.40 57.65 1.10
N SER A 240 -13.48 57.14 -0.13
CA SER A 240 -13.30 57.94 -1.34
C SER A 240 -14.35 59.05 -1.50
N VAL A 241 -15.62 58.76 -1.20
CA VAL A 241 -16.73 59.73 -1.19
C VAL A 241 -16.62 60.68 0.01
N GLY A 242 -16.11 60.18 1.13
CA GLY A 242 -15.93 60.89 2.39
C GLY A 242 -14.67 61.76 2.47
N LYS A 243 -13.75 61.74 1.48
CA LYS A 243 -12.43 62.41 1.51
C LYS A 243 -12.42 63.88 1.94
N SER A 244 -13.52 64.60 1.78
CA SER A 244 -13.65 66.02 2.17
C SER A 244 -14.21 66.23 3.58
N ARG A 245 -14.70 65.18 4.25
CA ARG A 245 -15.30 65.20 5.58
C ARG A 245 -14.29 64.74 6.62
N LYS A 246 -14.45 65.24 7.85
CA LYS A 246 -13.58 64.92 8.99
C LYS A 246 -13.82 63.53 9.57
N GLU A 247 -14.97 62.92 9.27
CA GLU A 247 -15.44 61.66 9.85
C GLU A 247 -15.97 60.75 8.73
N ILE A 248 -15.69 59.45 8.83
CA ILE A 248 -16.14 58.40 7.92
C ILE A 248 -17.14 57.53 8.68
N THR A 249 -18.27 57.21 8.06
CA THR A 249 -19.27 56.30 8.64
C THR A 249 -19.03 54.89 8.11
N LEU A 250 -18.80 53.93 9.01
CA LEU A 250 -18.62 52.53 8.66
C LEU A 250 -19.98 51.86 8.39
N PRO A 251 -20.06 50.91 7.43
CA PRO A 251 -21.32 50.24 7.12
C PRO A 251 -21.79 49.39 8.32
N ALA A 252 -23.09 49.49 8.63
CA ALA A 252 -23.72 48.76 9.73
C ALA A 252 -24.08 47.31 9.36
N GLY A 253 -24.13 47.00 8.07
CA GLY A 253 -24.37 45.67 7.54
C GLY A 253 -24.12 45.62 6.04
N LEU A 254 -23.86 44.42 5.53
CA LEU A 254 -23.62 44.12 4.11
C LEU A 254 -24.29 42.78 3.80
N ASP A 255 -24.89 42.61 2.62
CA ASP A 255 -25.57 41.37 2.19
C ASP A 255 -26.52 40.74 3.24
N GLY A 256 -27.28 41.58 3.96
CA GLY A 256 -28.25 41.13 4.98
C GLY A 256 -27.63 40.64 6.30
N ARG A 257 -26.32 40.81 6.50
CA ARG A 257 -25.62 40.54 7.77
C ARG A 257 -25.25 41.83 8.49
N ASP A 258 -25.53 41.90 9.79
CA ASP A 258 -25.14 43.02 10.65
C ASP A 258 -23.65 42.94 11.03
N ILE A 259 -22.95 44.08 11.00
CA ILE A 259 -21.51 44.18 11.26
C ILE A 259 -21.27 44.95 12.57
N VAL A 260 -20.49 44.35 13.47
CA VAL A 260 -20.09 44.97 14.75
C VAL A 260 -18.60 45.31 14.73
N TRP A 261 -18.30 46.60 14.69
CA TRP A 261 -16.93 47.10 14.64
C TRP A 261 -16.27 47.11 16.02
N LYS A 262 -15.04 46.59 16.09
CA LYS A 262 -14.19 46.65 17.29
C LYS A 262 -12.79 47.08 16.90
N GLU A 263 -12.24 48.06 17.60
CA GLU A 263 -10.85 48.48 17.42
C GLU A 263 -9.92 47.46 18.11
N VAL A 264 -9.00 46.87 17.34
CA VAL A 264 -7.95 46.01 17.90
C VAL A 264 -6.80 46.90 18.37
N LYS A 265 -6.71 47.12 19.68
CA LYS A 265 -5.60 47.85 20.29
C LYS A 265 -4.42 46.91 20.51
N GLN A 266 -3.30 47.17 19.83
CA GLN A 266 -2.06 46.45 20.09
C GLN A 266 -1.47 46.89 21.43
N ASN A 267 -1.59 46.04 22.45
CA ASN A 267 -0.96 46.26 23.75
C ASN A 267 0.52 45.83 23.70
N ASN A 268 1.38 46.71 23.21
CA ASN A 268 2.83 46.48 23.17
C ASN A 268 3.50 46.56 24.55
N THR A 269 2.74 46.82 25.62
CA THR A 269 3.23 46.92 27.00
C THR A 269 3.97 45.65 27.45
N LEU A 270 3.45 44.47 27.09
CA LEU A 270 4.09 43.20 27.46
C LEU A 270 5.43 42.99 26.72
N PHE A 271 5.47 43.35 25.44
CA PHE A 271 6.68 43.31 24.62
C PHE A 271 7.74 44.28 25.14
N LEU A 272 7.34 45.51 25.50
CA LEU A 272 8.22 46.50 26.12
C LEU A 272 8.74 46.03 27.49
N LEU A 273 7.91 45.39 28.33
CA LEU A 273 8.34 44.79 29.60
C LEU A 273 9.35 43.65 29.40
N MET A 274 9.16 42.81 28.39
CA MET A 274 10.11 41.74 28.07
C MET A 274 11.46 42.30 27.59
N LEU A 275 11.43 43.37 26.79
CA LEU A 275 12.63 44.04 26.30
C LEU A 275 13.43 44.69 27.45
N THR A 276 12.75 45.35 28.39
CA THR A 276 13.41 45.94 29.57
C THR A 276 14.00 44.88 30.49
N LEU A 277 13.28 43.80 30.78
CA LEU A 277 13.77 42.71 31.61
C LEU A 277 15.02 42.04 31.00
N THR A 278 14.98 41.82 29.68
CA THR A 278 16.12 41.27 28.94
C THR A 278 17.31 42.21 28.99
N GLY A 279 17.09 43.52 28.81
CA GLY A 279 18.13 44.55 28.96
C GLY A 279 18.78 44.55 30.35
N CYS A 280 18.00 44.43 31.42
CA CYS A 280 18.51 44.35 32.79
C CYS A 280 19.41 43.12 33.00
N VAL A 281 19.02 41.96 32.46
CA VAL A 281 19.84 40.73 32.55
C VAL A 281 21.16 40.88 31.79
N PHE A 282 21.14 41.49 30.60
CA PHE A 282 22.35 41.73 29.82
C PHE A 282 23.31 42.70 30.51
N VAL A 283 22.79 43.78 31.09
CA VAL A 283 23.60 44.74 31.87
C VAL A 283 24.18 44.07 33.11
N GLY A 284 23.37 43.32 33.87
CA GLY A 284 23.82 42.60 35.06
C GLY A 284 24.95 41.60 34.74
N ARG A 285 24.78 40.79 33.69
CA ARG A 285 25.83 39.87 33.22
C ARG A 285 27.07 40.61 32.71
N GLY A 286 26.90 41.76 32.07
CA GLY A 286 28.01 42.62 31.64
C GLY A 286 28.85 43.09 32.83
N MET A 287 28.20 43.54 33.91
CA MET A 287 28.86 44.00 35.13
C MET A 287 29.58 42.88 35.89
N GLU A 288 28.97 41.69 35.97
CA GLU A 288 29.63 40.50 36.57
C GLU A 288 30.89 40.11 35.80
N ASN A 289 30.81 40.08 34.47
CA ASN A 289 31.94 39.76 33.61
C ASN A 289 33.07 40.81 33.71
N ASP A 290 32.72 42.08 33.85
CA ASP A 290 33.70 43.16 34.02
C ASP A 290 34.41 43.07 35.38
N LEU A 291 33.66 42.80 36.46
CA LEU A 291 34.21 42.57 37.80
C LEU A 291 35.17 41.38 37.84
N GLU A 292 34.81 40.26 37.20
CA GLU A 292 35.70 39.11 37.09
C GLU A 292 37.01 39.43 36.36
N ARG A 293 36.95 40.26 35.31
CA ARG A 293 38.15 40.72 34.59
C ARG A 293 39.04 41.56 35.51
N THR A 294 38.47 42.54 36.20
CA THR A 294 39.23 43.39 37.13
C THR A 294 39.88 42.57 38.25
N ILE A 295 39.17 41.58 38.81
CA ILE A 295 39.74 40.69 39.84
C ILE A 295 40.90 39.86 39.27
N LYS A 296 40.75 39.29 38.08
CA LYS A 296 41.82 38.52 37.41
C LYS A 296 43.06 39.37 37.16
N GLU A 297 42.89 40.62 36.72
CA GLU A 297 43.99 41.57 36.52
C GLU A 297 44.71 41.90 37.84
N ILE A 298 43.97 42.17 38.92
CA ILE A 298 44.57 42.45 40.24
C ILE A 298 45.33 41.23 40.78
N VAL A 299 44.79 40.01 40.62
CA VAL A 299 45.45 38.77 41.07
C VAL A 299 46.72 38.50 40.26
N GLN A 300 46.70 38.68 38.95
CA GLN A 300 47.90 38.55 38.11
C GLN A 300 48.99 39.55 38.51
N ASN A 301 48.60 40.81 38.77
CA ASN A 301 49.54 41.86 39.14
C ASN A 301 50.17 41.63 40.53
N LYS A 302 49.38 41.15 41.50
CA LYS A 302 49.88 40.72 42.82
C LYS A 302 50.81 39.51 42.74
N ASN A 303 50.50 38.53 41.88
CA ASN A 303 51.36 37.36 41.70
C ASN A 303 52.70 37.73 41.06
N HIS A 304 52.75 38.70 40.16
CA HIS A 304 54.01 39.21 39.61
C HIS A 304 54.86 39.96 40.64
N GLN A 305 54.25 40.68 41.59
CA GLN A 305 54.96 41.41 42.65
C GLN A 305 55.55 40.52 43.75
N ASN A 306 54.98 39.32 43.99
CA ASN A 306 55.47 38.38 45.01
C ASN A 306 56.55 37.40 44.51
N THR A 307 56.94 37.47 43.23
CA THR A 307 57.99 36.62 42.61
C THR A 307 59.33 37.33 42.42
N PHE A 308 59.54 38.49 43.04
CA PHE A 308 60.82 39.21 43.07
C PHE A 308 61.33 39.39 44.50
#